data_AF-A0A6J0BZ41-F1
#
_entry.id   AF-A0A6J0BZ41-F1
#
_cell.length_a   1.000
_cell.length_b   1.000
_cell.length_c   1.000
_cell.angle_alpha   90.00
_cell.angle_beta   90.00
_cell.angle_gamma   90.00
#
_symmetry.space_group_name_H-M   'P 1'
#
loop_
_entity.id
_entity.type
_entity.pdbx_description
1 polymer ?
#
loop_
_entity_poly.entity_id
_entity_poly.type
_entity_poly.pdbx_seq_one_letter_code
_entity_poly.pdbx_strand_id
1 'polypeptide(L)'
;MVMVSGLLRGSATNSSKQLYKYLMRECRKLPRGAQEYYKHSVKQSFKQHANEPDAERVKEIIEKAYADSKWIMNKYTKDSGQA
;
A
#
# COMPACT_ATOMS: atom_id res chain seq x y z
N MET A 1 -4.94 10.99 -30.28
CA MET A 1 -5.35 9.57 -30.23
C MET A 1 -4.21 8.74 -29.66
N VAL A 2 -4.13 8.54 -28.34
CA VAL A 2 -3.50 7.35 -27.73
C VAL A 2 -4.16 7.13 -26.36
N MET A 3 -5.11 6.21 -26.32
CA MET A 3 -5.82 5.82 -25.12
C MET A 3 -4.94 4.85 -24.33
N VAL A 4 -4.26 5.32 -23.28
CA VAL A 4 -3.70 4.43 -22.23
C VAL A 4 -4.68 4.41 -21.06
N SER A 5 -5.90 3.98 -21.34
CA SER A 5 -6.89 3.65 -20.32
C SER A 5 -6.90 2.15 -20.19
N GLY A 6 -5.93 1.64 -19.41
CA GLY A 6 -5.79 0.23 -19.08
C GLY A 6 -7.11 -0.30 -18.52
N LEU A 7 -7.71 -1.18 -19.31
CA LEU A 7 -8.85 -2.04 -19.01
C LEU A 7 -8.79 -2.62 -17.59
N LEU A 8 -9.94 -2.54 -16.91
CA LEU A 8 -10.51 -3.57 -16.04
C LEU A 8 -9.72 -4.03 -14.80
N ARG A 9 -10.26 -3.67 -13.63
CA ARG A 9 -10.55 -4.64 -12.55
C ARG A 9 -11.54 -3.96 -11.59
N GLY A 10 -12.84 -4.23 -11.65
CA GLY A 10 -13.43 -5.56 -11.70
C GLY A 10 -13.25 -6.21 -10.34
N SER A 11 -14.34 -6.19 -9.55
CA SER A 11 -14.56 -6.87 -8.27
C SER A 11 -13.97 -6.18 -7.03
N ALA A 12 -14.83 -5.43 -6.34
CA ALA A 12 -14.71 -5.18 -4.91
C ALA A 12 -14.74 -6.53 -4.17
N THR A 13 -13.56 -7.08 -3.90
CA THR A 13 -13.37 -8.12 -2.88
C THR A 13 -12.06 -7.78 -2.21
N ASN A 14 -12.11 -7.44 -0.91
CA ASN A 14 -10.98 -7.06 -0.05
C ASN A 14 -9.83 -8.08 -0.11
N SER A 15 -9.07 -8.10 -1.20
CA SER A 15 -8.07 -9.11 -1.49
C SER A 15 -6.69 -8.53 -1.23
N SER A 16 -5.85 -9.24 -0.48
CA SER A 16 -4.49 -8.82 -0.10
C SER A 16 -3.66 -8.35 -1.32
N LYS A 17 -3.89 -8.93 -2.51
CA LYS A 17 -3.25 -8.51 -3.77
C LYS A 17 -3.59 -7.08 -4.20
N GLN A 18 -4.81 -6.59 -3.97
CA GLN A 18 -5.19 -5.21 -4.28
C GLN A 18 -4.53 -4.24 -3.31
N LEU A 19 -4.50 -4.58 -2.01
CA LEU A 19 -3.77 -3.81 -1.01
C LEU A 19 -2.29 -3.69 -1.38
N TYR A 20 -1.63 -4.78 -1.77
CA TYR A 20 -0.23 -4.75 -2.18
C TYR A 20 0.02 -3.76 -3.32
N LYS A 21 -0.82 -3.80 -4.37
CA LYS A 21 -0.73 -2.87 -5.49
C LYS A 21 -0.95 -1.41 -5.07
N TYR A 22 -1.89 -1.18 -4.16
CA TYR A 22 -2.16 0.15 -3.61
C TYR A 22 -0.95 0.68 -2.82
N LEU A 23 -0.43 -0.08 -1.85
CA LEU A 23 0.73 0.32 -1.04
C LEU A 23 1.98 0.58 -1.89
N MET A 24 2.21 -0.23 -2.92
CA MET A 24 3.32 -0.02 -3.86
C MET A 24 3.20 1.29 -4.65
N ARG A 25 1.97 1.74 -4.94
CA ARG A 25 1.73 3.04 -5.60
C ARG A 25 1.98 4.18 -4.62
N GLU A 26 1.51 4.08 -3.38
CA GLU A 26 1.76 5.08 -2.34
C GLU A 26 3.25 5.23 -2.05
N CYS A 27 4.00 4.12 -1.97
CA CYS A 27 5.46 4.15 -1.77
C CYS A 27 6.21 4.90 -2.89
N ARG A 28 5.67 4.98 -4.10
CA ARG A 28 6.29 5.76 -5.20
C ARG A 28 6.09 7.27 -5.06
N LYS A 29 5.08 7.71 -4.29
CA LYS A 29 4.82 9.13 -4.01
C LYS A 29 5.72 9.69 -2.91
N LEU A 30 6.34 8.82 -2.11
CA LEU A 30 7.25 9.20 -1.04
C LEU A 30 8.58 9.75 -1.60
N PRO A 31 9.32 10.58 -0.84
CA PRO A 31 10.64 11.04 -1.24
C PRO A 31 11.64 9.89 -1.39
N ARG A 32 12.66 10.03 -2.25
CA ARG A 32 13.58 8.94 -2.67
C ARG A 32 14.17 8.13 -1.51
N GLY A 33 14.55 8.78 -0.40
CA GLY A 33 15.11 8.09 0.78
C GLY A 33 14.12 7.19 1.53
N ALA A 34 12.83 7.50 1.48
CA ALA A 34 11.79 6.74 2.16
C ALA A 34 11.21 5.61 1.30
N GLN A 35 11.25 5.73 -0.04
CA GLN A 35 10.59 4.78 -0.93
C GLN A 35 11.09 3.34 -0.76
N GLU A 36 12.40 3.14 -0.68
CA GLU A 36 12.99 1.81 -0.58
C GLU A 36 12.64 1.17 0.76
N TYR A 37 12.81 1.91 1.86
CA TYR A 37 12.44 1.46 3.19
C TYR A 37 11.00 0.93 3.24
N TYR A 38 10.02 1.73 2.80
CA TYR A 38 8.62 1.30 2.83
C TYR A 38 8.31 0.19 1.82
N LYS A 39 8.96 0.15 0.65
CA LYS A 39 8.82 -0.98 -0.28
C LYS A 39 9.28 -2.29 0.35
N HIS A 40 10.40 -2.28 1.06
CA HIS A 40 10.91 -3.45 1.77
C HIS A 40 9.97 -3.86 2.91
N SER A 41 9.52 -2.91 3.72
CA SER A 41 8.57 -3.17 4.82
C SER A 41 7.26 -3.79 4.33
N VAL A 42 6.68 -3.27 3.24
CA VAL A 42 5.46 -3.84 2.65
C VAL A 42 5.69 -5.26 2.15
N LYS A 43 6.80 -5.52 1.43
CA LYS A 43 7.14 -6.88 0.96
C LYS A 43 7.33 -7.85 2.13
N GLN A 44 8.01 -7.43 3.18
CA GLN A 44 8.27 -8.25 4.36
C GLN A 44 6.96 -8.57 5.10
N SER A 45 6.11 -7.57 5.35
CA SER A 45 4.81 -7.77 6.00
C SER A 45 3.93 -8.75 5.23
N PHE A 46 3.89 -8.64 3.90
CA PHE A 46 3.14 -9.58 3.05
C PHE A 46 3.67 -11.01 3.11
N LYS A 47 4.99 -11.19 3.20
CA LYS A 47 5.60 -12.53 3.36
C LYS A 47 5.30 -13.11 4.73
N GLN A 48 5.36 -12.31 5.79
CA GLN A 48 5.08 -12.75 7.15
C GLN A 48 3.65 -13.25 7.31
N HIS A 49 2.69 -12.58 6.66
CA HIS A 49 1.27 -12.93 6.75
C HIS A 49 0.77 -13.79 5.58
N ALA A 50 1.66 -14.33 4.75
CA ALA A 50 1.28 -15.14 3.59
C ALA A 50 0.59 -16.46 3.97
N ASN A 51 0.91 -16.99 5.16
CA ASN A 51 0.41 -18.26 5.67
C ASN A 51 -0.63 -18.10 6.79
N GLU A 52 -1.15 -16.89 7.03
CA GLU A 52 -2.20 -16.68 8.04
C GLU A 52 -3.49 -17.37 7.58
N PRO A 53 -3.98 -18.38 8.33
CA PRO A 53 -5.18 -19.13 7.96
C PRO A 53 -6.47 -18.40 8.37
N ASP A 54 -6.37 -17.44 9.29
CA ASP A 54 -7.52 -16.75 9.87
C ASP A 54 -7.93 -15.53 9.04
N ALA A 55 -9.16 -15.58 8.51
CA ALA A 55 -9.68 -14.54 7.64
C ALA A 55 -9.99 -13.22 8.36
N GLU A 56 -10.32 -13.26 9.66
CA GLU A 56 -10.58 -12.06 10.46
C GLU A 56 -9.26 -11.32 10.70
N ARG A 57 -8.21 -12.07 11.02
CA ARG A 57 -6.87 -11.52 11.23
C ARG A 57 -6.30 -10.89 9.97
N VAL A 58 -6.50 -11.52 8.81
CA VAL A 58 -6.13 -10.94 7.52
C VAL A 58 -6.87 -9.62 7.27
N LYS A 59 -8.16 -9.52 7.62
CA LYS A 59 -8.91 -8.25 7.49
C LYS A 59 -8.34 -7.16 8.38
N GLU A 60 -8.06 -7.46 9.65
CA GLU A 60 -7.46 -6.50 10.58
C GLU A 60 -6.10 -6.01 10.08
N ILE A 61 -5.26 -6.91 9.55
CA ILE A 61 -3.96 -6.56 8.97
C ILE A 61 -4.15 -5.62 7.76
N ILE A 62 -5.14 -5.91 6.91
CA ILE A 62 -5.46 -5.07 5.75
C ILE A 62 -5.90 -3.66 6.19
N GLU A 63 -6.82 -3.56 7.15
CA GLU A 63 -7.30 -2.27 7.67
C GLU A 63 -6.18 -1.47 8.31
N LYS A 64 -5.34 -2.14 9.13
CA LYS A 64 -4.18 -1.51 9.75
C LYS A 64 -3.18 -1.00 8.71
N ALA A 65 -2.90 -1.77 7.66
CA ALA A 65 -2.01 -1.35 6.58
C ALA A 65 -2.55 -0.13 5.81
N TYR A 66 -3.87 -0.02 5.64
CA TYR A 66 -4.50 1.18 5.07
C TYR A 66 -4.32 2.41 5.97
N ALA A 67 -4.55 2.25 7.27
CA ALA A 67 -4.37 3.34 8.23
C ALA A 67 -2.91 3.81 8.27
N ASP A 68 -1.97 2.87 8.32
CA ASP A 68 -0.53 3.13 8.34
C ASP A 68 -0.08 3.88 7.08
N SER A 69 -0.51 3.43 5.90
CA SER A 69 -0.22 4.10 4.63
C SER A 69 -0.73 5.54 4.59
N LYS A 70 -1.95 5.80 5.09
CA LYS A 70 -2.51 7.16 5.16
C LYS A 70 -1.72 8.05 6.11
N TRP A 71 -1.33 7.51 7.27
CA TRP A 71 -0.53 8.24 8.25
C TRP A 71 0.84 8.61 7.68
N ILE A 72 1.53 7.67 7.03
CA ILE A 72 2.81 7.90 6.37
C ILE A 72 2.67 8.98 5.30
N MET A 73 1.67 8.87 4.41
CA MET A 73 1.46 9.85 3.34
C MET A 73 1.22 11.25 3.91
N ASN A 74 0.43 11.38 4.99
CA ASN A 74 0.19 12.64 5.67
C ASN A 74 1.46 13.19 6.34
N LYS A 75 2.27 12.33 6.96
CA LYS A 75 3.55 12.70 7.57
C LYS A 75 4.48 13.34 6.54
N TYR A 76 4.72 12.67 5.42
CA TYR A 76 5.63 13.19 4.38
C TYR A 76 5.01 14.35 3.58
N THR A 77 3.69 14.41 3.41
CA THR A 77 3.03 15.57 2.78
C THR A 77 3.20 16.84 3.62
N LYS A 78 3.05 16.73 4.95
CA LYS A 78 3.25 17.86 5.87
C LYS A 78 4.71 18.30 5.93
N ASP A 79 5.63 17.34 5.87
CA ASP A 79 7.07 17.60 5.88
C ASP A 79 7.56 18.25 4.57
N SER A 80 6.95 17.90 3.43
CA SER A 80 7.26 18.47 2.11
C SER A 80 6.72 19.89 1.89
N GLY A 81 5.87 20.39 2.80
CA GLY A 81 5.23 21.71 2.73
C GLY A 81 5.89 22.79 3.58
N GLN A 82 7.06 22.52 4.17
CA GLN A 82 7.86 23.49 4.92
C GLN A 82 9.29 23.50 4.39
N ALA A 83 9.49 24.10 3.22
CA ALA A 83 10.78 24.61 2.77
C ALA A 83 10.54 25.78 1.82
#